data_AF-A0A2V5LQZ8-F1
#
_entry.id   AF-A0A2V5LQZ8-F1
#
_cell.length_a   1.000
_cell.length_b   1.000
_cell.length_c   1.000
_cell.angle_alpha   90.00
_cell.angle_beta   90.00
_cell.angle_gamma   90.00
#
_symmetry.space_group_name_H-M   'P 1'
#
loop_
_entity.id
_entity.type
_entity.pdbx_description
1 polymer ?
#
loop_
_entity_poly.entity_id
_entity_poly.type
_entity_poly.pdbx_seq_one_letter_code
_entity_poly.pdbx_strand_id
1 'polypeptide(L)' 'MRGGLRIGYLIDHPEYMPQLAQWLFQEWDVILGEKTPEARIKKLKAHMNRDHLPIAWVAHANGQLLGTAALRVHD' A
#
# COMPACT_ATOMS: atom_id res chain seq x y z
N MET A 1 -19.41 -18.24 4.39
CA MET A 1 -19.31 -17.20 3.34
C MET A 1 -17.87 -17.22 2.84
N ARG A 2 -17.57 -17.53 1.57
CA ARG A 2 -16.21 -17.38 1.05
C ARG A 2 -15.96 -15.88 0.87
N GLY A 3 -15.12 -15.27 1.71
CA GLY A 3 -14.67 -13.90 1.47
C GLY A 3 -13.79 -13.91 0.23
N GLY A 4 -14.36 -13.55 -0.92
CA GLY A 4 -13.63 -13.49 -2.19
C GLY A 4 -12.56 -12.40 -2.17
N LEU A 5 -11.57 -12.56 -3.05
CA LEU A 5 -10.57 -11.53 -3.33
C LEU A 5 -11.26 -10.23 -3.73
N ARG A 6 -10.88 -9.12 -3.07
CA ARG A 6 -11.33 -7.78 -3.39
C ARG A 6 -10.13 -6.88 -3.65
N ILE A 7 -10.30 -5.96 -4.58
CA ILE A 7 -9.38 -4.86 -4.82
C ILE A 7 -10.11 -3.58 -4.44
N GLY A 8 -9.55 -2.81 -3.51
CA GLY A 8 -10.11 -1.56 -3.01
C GLY A 8 -9.03 -0.48 -2.95
N TYR A 9 -9.44 0.79 -2.81
CA TYR A 9 -8.48 1.87 -2.61
C TYR A 9 -7.83 1.76 -1.22
N LEU A 10 -6.55 2.12 -1.12
CA LEU A 10 -5.84 2.12 0.17
C LEU A 10 -6.51 3.07 1.19
N ILE A 11 -7.09 4.19 0.74
CA ILE A 11 -7.79 5.13 1.63
C ILE A 11 -8.96 4.49 2.38
N ASP A 12 -9.55 3.43 1.83
CA ASP A 12 -10.67 2.71 2.45
C ASP A 12 -10.23 1.62 3.41
N HIS A 13 -8.93 1.31 3.41
CA HIS A 13 -8.32 0.26 4.21
C HIS A 13 -7.06 0.75 4.94
N PRO A 14 -7.14 1.85 5.73
CA PRO A 14 -5.99 2.38 6.46
C PRO A 14 -5.40 1.38 7.47
N GLU A 15 -6.17 0.38 7.90
CA GLU A 15 -5.72 -0.71 8.77
C GLU A 15 -4.57 -1.53 8.18
N TYR A 16 -4.44 -1.59 6.85
CA TYR A 16 -3.35 -2.31 6.18
C TYR A 16 -2.04 -1.52 6.10
N MET A 17 -2.05 -0.24 6.49
CA MET A 17 -0.90 0.67 6.39
C MET A 17 0.38 0.14 7.09
N PRO A 18 0.33 -0.37 8.34
CA PRO A 18 1.55 -0.83 9.01
C PRO A 18 2.15 -2.05 8.31
N GLN A 19 1.32 -3.00 7.89
CA GLN A 19 1.76 -4.21 7.19
C GLN A 19 2.35 -3.87 5.82
N LEU A 20 1.70 -2.98 5.05
CA LEU A 20 2.21 -2.51 3.76
C LEU A 20 3.56 -1.80 3.87
N ALA A 21 3.72 -0.93 4.86
CA ALA A 21 4.97 -0.22 5.07
C ALA A 21 6.12 -1.19 5.36
N GLN A 22 5.86 -2.22 6.18
CA GLN A 22 6.84 -3.25 6.49
C GLN A 22 7.21 -4.07 5.24
N TRP A 23 6.24 -4.55 4.46
CA TRP A 23 6.50 -5.31 3.24
C TRP A 23 7.29 -4.52 2.21
N LEU A 24 6.87 -3.28 1.93
CA LEU A 24 7.54 -2.44 0.94
C LEU A 24 8.94 -2.00 1.39
N PHE A 25 9.17 -1.86 2.70
CA PHE A 25 10.51 -1.69 3.23
C PHE A 25 11.36 -2.95 2.98
N GLN A 26 10.88 -4.13 3.38
CA GLN A 26 11.63 -5.38 3.20
C GLN A 26 11.96 -5.72 1.74
N GLU A 27 11.02 -5.49 0.83
CA GLU A 27 11.17 -5.82 -0.58
C GLU A 27 12.12 -4.85 -1.30
N TRP A 28 12.09 -3.56 -0.95
CA TRP A 28 12.73 -2.52 -1.75
C TRP A 28 13.79 -1.70 -1.03
N ASP A 29 14.04 -1.88 0.27
CA ASP A 29 15.04 -1.09 1.01
C ASP A 29 16.44 -1.22 0.40
N VAL A 30 16.84 -2.44 0.02
CA VAL A 30 18.13 -2.71 -0.64
C VAL A 30 18.31 -1.89 -1.93
N ILE A 31 17.22 -1.55 -2.61
CA ILE A 31 17.23 -0.85 -3.91
C ILE A 31 17.02 0.65 -3.75
N LEU A 32 16.14 1.07 -2.82
CA LEU A 32 15.69 2.46 -2.70
C LEU A 32 16.40 3.24 -1.57
N GLY A 33 17.21 2.58 -0.74
CA GLY A 33 17.99 3.22 0.33
C GLY A 33 17.15 3.94 1.38
N GLU A 34 15.91 3.51 1.57
CA GLU A 34 14.99 4.13 2.51
C GLU A 34 15.26 3.63 3.92
N LYS A 35 15.81 4.50 4.78
CA LYS A 35 16.37 4.07 6.07
C LYS A 35 15.39 3.42 7.05
N THR A 36 14.08 3.66 6.93
CA THR A 36 13.09 3.14 7.89
C THR A 36 11.68 2.89 7.31
N PRO A 37 10.86 2.01 7.91
CA PRO A 37 9.46 1.82 7.55
C PRO A 37 8.59 3.09 7.64
N GLU A 38 8.93 4.06 8.50
CA GLU A 38 8.17 5.31 8.63
C GLU A 38 8.23 6.16 7.35
N ALA A 39 9.34 6.10 6.60
CA ALA A 39 9.44 6.73 5.29
C ALA A 39 8.42 6.14 4.30
N ARG A 40 8.21 4.82 4.36
CA ARG A 40 7.17 4.13 3.58
C ARG A 40 5.77 4.55 4.00
N ILE A 41 5.51 4.69 5.29
CA ILE A 41 4.21 5.19 5.78
C ILE A 41 3.91 6.58 5.21
N LYS A 42 4.90 7.50 5.20
CA LYS A 42 4.71 8.83 4.61
C LYS A 42 4.37 8.75 3.12
N LYS A 43 5.05 7.90 2.36
CA LYS A 43 4.75 7.69 0.93
C LYS A 43 3.35 7.10 0.75
N LEU A 44 3.00 6.04 1.48
CA LEU A 44 1.68 5.41 1.39
C LEU A 44 0.55 6.38 1.74
N LYS A 45 0.72 7.25 2.75
CA LYS A 45 -0.24 8.32 3.07
C LYS A 45 -0.46 9.27 1.90
N ALA A 46 0.59 9.62 1.15
CA ALA A 46 0.44 10.46 -0.04
C ALA A 46 -0.36 9.77 -1.16
N HIS A 47 -0.47 8.44 -1.15
CA HIS A 47 -1.23 7.64 -2.13
C HIS A 47 -2.67 7.35 -1.69
N MET A 48 -3.13 7.88 -0.55
CA MET A 48 -4.49 7.72 -0.05
C MET A 48 -5.46 8.66 -0.78
N ASN A 49 -5.54 8.53 -2.10
CA ASN A 49 -6.37 9.34 -2.96
C ASN A 49 -7.39 8.44 -3.70
N ARG A 50 -8.44 9.05 -4.28
CA ARG A 50 -9.47 8.34 -5.07
C ARG A 50 -9.51 8.79 -6.53
N ASP A 51 -9.20 10.05 -6.77
CA ASP A 51 -9.46 10.76 -8.03
C ASP A 51 -8.23 11.52 -8.57
N HIS A 52 -7.12 11.49 -7.84
CA HIS A 52 -5.87 12.12 -8.26
C HIS A 52 -4.67 11.26 -7.91
N LEU A 53 -3.58 11.49 -8.66
CA LEU A 53 -2.32 10.81 -8.44
C LEU A 53 -1.51 11.52 -7.34
N PRO A 54 -0.72 10.76 -6.56
CA PRO A 54 -0.55 9.32 -6.65
C PRO A 54 -1.70 8.55 -5.97
N ILE A 55 -1.99 7.33 -6.42
CA ILE A 55 -3.11 6.52 -5.92
C ILE A 55 -2.65 5.08 -5.68
N ALA A 56 -3.16 4.45 -4.62
CA ALA A 56 -2.85 3.06 -4.29
C ALA A 56 -4.11 2.22 -4.07
N TRP A 57 -4.01 0.95 -4.45
CA TRP A 57 -4.99 -0.10 -4.21
C TRP A 57 -4.40 -1.22 -3.37
N VAL A 58 -5.27 -1.91 -2.66
CA VAL A 58 -4.96 -3.12 -1.89
C VAL A 58 -5.79 -4.29 -2.39
N ALA A 59 -5.14 -5.44 -2.54
CA ALA A 59 -5.79 -6.72 -2.71
C ALA A 59 -5.97 -7.35 -1.32
N HIS A 60 -7.19 -7.75 -0.95
CA HIS A 60 -7.46 -8.34 0.36
C HIS A 60 -8.57 -9.39 0.30
N ALA A 61 -8.50 -10.38 1.20
CA ALA A 61 -9.53 -11.42 1.37
C ALA A 61 -9.58 -11.87 2.83
N ASN A 62 -10.78 -12.14 3.35
CA ASN A 62 -10.98 -12.61 4.73
C ASN A 62 -10.28 -11.75 5.81
N GLY A 63 -10.24 -10.43 5.62
CA GLY A 63 -9.57 -9.50 6.52
C GLY A 63 -8.04 -9.46 6.39
N GLN A 64 -7.45 -10.25 5.48
CA GLN A 64 -6.02 -10.29 5.25
C GLN A 64 -5.62 -9.50 4.00
N LEU A 65 -4.57 -8.71 4.13
CA LEU A 65 -3.89 -8.06 3.02
C LEU A 65 -3.10 -9.10 2.22
N LEU A 66 -3.23 -9.05 0.90
CA LEU A 66 -2.60 -9.98 -0.05
C LEU A 66 -1.63 -9.28 -1.01
N GLY A 67 -1.77 -7.98 -1.21
CA GLY A 67 -0.90 -7.23 -2.09
C GLY A 67 -1.30 -5.77 -2.25
N THR A 68 -0.47 -5.02 -2.97
CA THR A 68 -0.69 -3.61 -3.28
C THR A 68 -0.25 -3.29 -4.70
N ALA A 69 -0.87 -2.27 -5.29
CA ALA A 69 -0.44 -1.64 -6.53
C ALA A 69 -0.62 -0.13 -6.40
N ALA A 70 0.25 0.64 -7.04
CA ALA A 70 0.18 2.08 -7.04
C ALA A 70 0.36 2.65 -8.45
N LEU A 71 -0.36 3.72 -8.74
CA LEU A 71 -0.15 4.55 -9.92
C LEU A 71 0.38 5.91 -9.48
N ARG A 72 1.46 6.36 -10.12
CA ARG A 72 2.18 7.60 -9.83
C ARG A 72 2.33 8.42 -11.11
N VAL A 73 2.62 9.71 -10.95
CA VAL A 73 2.87 10.62 -12.08
C VAL A 73 4.20 10.26 -12.79
N HIS A 74 5.17 9.78 -12.04
CA HIS A 74 6.45 9.28 -12.51
C HIS A 74 6.93 8.16 -11.58
N ASP A 75 7.87 7.34 -12.05
CA ASP A 75 8.55 6.32 -11.25
C ASP A 75 9.72 6.93 -10.44
#